data_AF-X1AGW3-F1
#
_entry.id   AF-X1AGW3-F1
#
_cell.length_a   1.000
_cell.length_b   1.000
_cell.length_c   1.000
_cell.angle_alpha   90.00
_cell.angle_beta   90.00
_cell.angle_gamma   90.00
#
_symmetry.space_group_name_H-M   'P 1'
#
loop_
_entity.id
_entity.type
_entity.pdbx_description
1 polymer ?
#
loop_
_entity_poly.entity_id
_entity_poly.type
_entity_poly.pdbx_seq_one_letter_code
_entity_poly.pdbx_strand_id
1 'polypeptide(L)'
;RCSFGKSFGDDVSKKEERACLRCKIYLCKDSFSNSQWKGGQKRMRTCKPCVREEKPKSRKQIVGEMENDANLVNANPESGSENQMKPKAGEKMDTKKEKQQSFETDTAVIKRKLTERVNILPQNRERKSFQFQWESSPVSQKDENNMAARVVVKGRYGLITDKEKDNLSNYIQNTSTAMSVAQAISLRSVLLQQKAMFRHVHIQRNSKTP
;
A
#
# COMPACT_ATOMS: atom_id res chain seq x y z
N ARG A 1 33.55 23.95 -3.38
CA ARG A 1 33.75 24.59 -4.69
C ARG A 1 32.77 23.98 -5.69
N CYS A 2 31.65 24.65 -5.98
CA CYS A 2 30.77 24.28 -7.11
C CYS A 2 31.40 24.75 -8.44
N SER A 3 32.23 23.91 -9.07
CA SER A 3 32.86 24.22 -10.37
C SER A 3 31.83 24.25 -11.51
N PHE A 4 32.08 25.09 -12.53
CA PHE A 4 31.11 25.48 -13.56
C PHE A 4 31.22 24.66 -14.85
N GLY A 5 30.09 24.59 -15.57
CA GLY A 5 30.01 24.39 -17.03
C GLY A 5 28.58 24.69 -17.47
N LYS A 6 28.29 25.61 -18.41
CA LYS A 6 29.15 26.56 -19.16
C LYS A 6 28.66 28.02 -18.99
N SER A 7 29.40 28.94 -19.58
CA SER A 7 29.22 30.41 -19.57
C SER A 7 27.98 30.90 -20.34
N PHE A 8 27.31 31.94 -19.80
CA PHE A 8 27.42 33.33 -20.32
C PHE A 8 26.69 34.30 -19.37
N GLY A 9 27.17 35.54 -19.27
CA GLY A 9 26.59 36.61 -18.44
C GLY A 9 27.29 36.78 -17.09
N ASP A 10 27.86 37.97 -16.87
CA ASP A 10 28.53 38.34 -15.63
C ASP A 10 27.56 38.79 -14.55
N ASP A 11 27.53 38.07 -13.43
CA ASP A 11 26.92 38.54 -12.19
C ASP A 11 27.62 37.85 -11.00
N VAL A 12 28.28 38.63 -10.13
CA VAL A 12 29.00 38.12 -8.94
C VAL A 12 28.01 37.84 -7.79
N SER A 13 26.87 37.27 -8.14
CA SER A 13 25.85 36.77 -7.24
C SER A 13 26.42 35.67 -6.35
N LYS A 14 26.61 36.00 -5.07
CA LYS A 14 27.06 35.10 -4.01
C LYS A 14 26.18 33.84 -3.98
N LYS A 15 26.66 32.74 -4.57
CA LYS A 15 25.92 31.48 -4.61
C LYS A 15 25.67 31.00 -3.18
N GLU A 16 24.43 31.08 -2.73
CA GLU A 16 24.02 30.49 -1.45
C GLU A 16 24.40 28.99 -1.45
N GLU A 17 25.27 28.59 -0.53
CA GLU A 17 25.54 27.19 -0.21
C GLU A 17 24.87 26.82 1.11
N ARG A 18 24.38 25.57 1.24
CA ARG A 18 23.74 25.08 2.47
C ARG A 18 24.21 23.68 2.81
N ALA A 19 24.46 23.42 4.08
CA ALA A 19 24.86 22.10 4.58
C ALA A 19 23.70 21.10 4.50
N CYS A 20 24.01 19.88 4.04
CA CYS A 20 23.12 18.74 4.15
C CYS A 20 23.25 18.08 5.52
N LEU A 21 22.14 17.80 6.21
CA LEU A 21 22.13 17.20 7.56
C LEU A 21 22.74 15.78 7.62
N ARG A 22 22.62 14.99 6.53
CA ARG A 22 23.11 13.60 6.47
C ARG A 22 24.62 13.53 6.25
N CYS A 23 25.09 13.94 5.07
CA CYS A 23 26.51 13.88 4.69
C CYS A 23 27.36 15.05 5.23
N LYS A 24 26.75 16.08 5.84
CA LYS A 24 27.41 17.29 6.37
C LYS A 24 28.14 18.17 5.33
N ILE A 25 28.12 17.80 4.05
CA ILE A 25 28.68 18.57 2.93
C ILE A 25 27.84 19.82 2.65
N TYR A 26 28.51 20.94 2.40
CA TYR A 26 27.91 22.19 1.90
C TYR A 26 27.73 22.09 0.38
N LEU A 27 26.50 22.34 -0.09
CA LEU A 27 26.13 22.16 -1.49
C LEU A 27 25.31 23.36 -2.00
N CYS A 28 25.46 23.63 -3.30
CA CYS A 28 24.68 24.63 -4.03
C CYS A 28 23.21 24.21 -4.19
N LYS A 29 22.33 25.19 -4.43
CA LYS A 29 20.86 25.07 -4.58
C LYS A 29 20.39 23.83 -5.36
N ASP A 30 21.05 23.53 -6.47
CA ASP A 30 20.66 22.48 -7.40
C ASP A 30 20.79 21.07 -6.82
N SER A 31 21.58 20.89 -5.74
CA SER A 31 21.69 19.63 -5.00
C SER A 31 20.53 19.35 -4.04
N PHE A 32 19.55 20.25 -3.89
CA PHE A 32 18.39 20.08 -2.99
C PHE A 32 17.06 20.15 -3.75
N SER A 33 15.97 19.68 -3.12
CA SER A 33 14.61 20.00 -3.60
C SER A 33 14.29 21.48 -3.38
N ASN A 34 13.48 22.08 -4.26
CA ASN A 34 12.97 23.45 -4.09
C ASN A 34 12.25 23.65 -2.74
N SER A 35 11.55 22.62 -2.23
CA SER A 35 10.91 22.65 -0.92
C SER A 35 11.91 22.65 0.25
N GLN A 36 13.01 21.91 0.13
CA GLN A 36 14.09 21.87 1.12
C GLN A 36 14.95 23.14 1.11
N TRP A 37 15.07 23.79 -0.06
CA TRP A 37 15.77 25.07 -0.19
C TRP A 37 14.95 26.23 0.35
N LYS A 38 13.69 26.37 -0.06
CA LYS A 38 12.81 27.46 0.38
C LYS A 38 12.28 27.25 1.81
N GLY A 39 12.25 26.03 2.33
CA GLY A 39 11.75 25.70 3.66
C GLY A 39 12.64 26.26 4.79
N GLY A 40 12.09 27.15 5.62
CA GLY A 40 12.75 27.69 6.82
C GLY A 40 13.11 26.63 7.86
N GLN A 41 12.40 25.50 7.87
CA GLN A 41 12.67 24.34 8.73
C GLN A 41 14.08 23.78 8.48
N LYS A 42 15.01 24.04 9.41
CA LYS A 42 16.38 23.45 9.41
C LYS A 42 16.38 21.92 9.57
N ARG A 43 15.25 21.29 9.91
CA ARG A 43 15.16 19.88 10.37
C ARG A 43 15.14 18.79 9.27
N MET A 44 14.93 19.11 7.99
CA MET A 44 14.81 18.10 6.91
C MET A 44 15.57 18.48 5.61
N ARG A 45 16.77 19.04 5.75
CA ARG A 45 17.64 19.42 4.62
C ARG A 45 18.59 18.28 4.26
N THR A 46 18.15 17.37 3.41
CA THR A 46 18.95 16.26 2.85
C THR A 46 19.23 16.48 1.37
N CYS A 47 20.40 16.06 0.89
CA CYS A 47 20.81 16.25 -0.49
C CYS A 47 20.10 15.28 -1.47
N LYS A 48 19.97 15.63 -2.75
CA LYS A 48 19.37 14.76 -3.78
C LYS A 48 20.04 13.37 -3.86
N PRO A 49 21.39 13.22 -3.83
CA PRO A 49 22.05 11.92 -3.67
C PRO A 49 21.61 11.17 -2.41
N CYS A 50 21.65 11.86 -1.26
CA CYS A 50 21.28 11.37 0.07
C CYS A 50 19.84 10.82 0.18
N VAL A 51 18.95 11.23 -0.74
CA VAL A 51 17.54 10.79 -0.85
C VAL A 51 17.37 9.72 -1.95
N ARG A 52 18.28 9.66 -2.93
CA ARG A 52 18.32 8.58 -3.94
C ARG A 52 18.84 7.28 -3.35
N GLU A 53 19.81 7.34 -2.45
CA GLU A 53 20.34 6.19 -1.68
C GLU A 53 19.29 5.53 -0.79
N GLU A 54 18.30 6.30 -0.29
CA GLU A 54 17.19 5.78 0.53
C GLU A 54 16.07 5.12 -0.27
N LYS A 55 16.00 5.31 -1.58
CA LYS A 55 15.06 4.55 -2.39
C LYS A 55 15.62 3.13 -2.53
N PRO A 56 14.96 2.09 -2.00
CA PRO A 56 15.39 0.73 -2.27
C PRO A 56 15.40 0.54 -3.79
N LYS A 57 16.53 0.07 -4.34
CA LYS A 57 16.65 -0.24 -5.77
C LYS A 57 15.50 -1.19 -6.10
N SER A 58 14.58 -0.76 -6.97
CA SER A 58 13.50 -1.62 -7.42
C SER A 58 14.10 -2.87 -8.05
N ARG A 59 13.54 -4.04 -7.71
CA ARG A 59 14.13 -5.38 -7.89
C ARG A 59 14.25 -5.78 -9.37
N LYS A 60 15.17 -5.14 -10.10
CA LYS A 60 15.48 -5.33 -11.54
C LYS A 60 16.94 -4.96 -11.85
N GLN A 61 17.93 -5.62 -11.22
CA GLN A 61 19.33 -5.67 -11.71
C GLN A 61 20.25 -6.65 -10.96
N ILE A 62 19.74 -7.83 -10.55
CA ILE A 62 20.58 -9.00 -10.20
C ILE A 62 19.83 -10.28 -10.60
N VAL A 63 19.87 -10.65 -11.89
CA VAL A 63 20.33 -11.98 -12.36
C VAL A 63 20.86 -11.81 -13.78
N GLY A 64 22.10 -12.23 -13.98
CA GLY A 64 22.73 -12.62 -15.23
C GLY A 64 23.95 -13.46 -14.81
N GLU A 65 24.31 -14.57 -15.43
CA GLU A 65 23.75 -15.23 -16.62
C GLU A 65 23.70 -16.75 -16.36
N MET A 66 22.74 -17.46 -16.96
CA MET A 66 22.95 -18.80 -17.52
C MET A 66 21.71 -19.20 -18.33
N GLU A 67 21.96 -19.55 -19.58
CA GLU A 67 21.03 -20.09 -20.57
C GLU A 67 20.66 -21.57 -20.20
N ASN A 68 19.63 -22.23 -20.74
CA ASN A 68 18.98 -22.05 -22.04
C ASN A 68 17.51 -22.56 -22.09
N ASP A 69 16.92 -22.46 -23.28
CA ASP A 69 15.77 -23.24 -23.81
C ASP A 69 14.31 -22.96 -23.36
N ALA A 70 13.64 -22.17 -24.22
CA ALA A 70 12.26 -22.31 -24.75
C ALA A 70 11.10 -22.55 -23.75
N ASN A 71 10.17 -21.59 -23.60
CA ASN A 71 9.28 -21.18 -24.70
C ASN A 71 8.67 -19.76 -24.55
N LEU A 72 8.33 -19.10 -25.66
CA LEU A 72 7.45 -17.91 -25.70
C LEU A 72 5.97 -18.41 -25.75
N VAL A 73 4.87 -17.65 -25.68
CA VAL A 73 4.40 -16.32 -26.17
C VAL A 73 3.17 -15.95 -25.30
N ASN A 74 2.79 -14.74 -24.87
CA ASN A 74 3.25 -13.33 -24.99
C ASN A 74 3.05 -12.64 -23.59
N ALA A 75 3.28 -11.35 -23.26
CA ALA A 75 2.92 -10.03 -23.81
C ALA A 75 1.39 -9.72 -23.89
N ASN A 76 0.87 -8.51 -23.65
CA ASN A 76 1.49 -7.26 -23.14
C ASN A 76 0.45 -6.44 -22.31
N PRO A 77 0.83 -5.35 -21.60
CA PRO A 77 -0.01 -4.71 -20.56
C PRO A 77 -0.58 -3.33 -20.91
N GLU A 78 -1.62 -2.93 -20.15
CA GLU A 78 -2.08 -1.54 -19.96
C GLU A 78 -2.15 -1.29 -18.43
N SER A 79 -1.39 -0.37 -17.81
CA SER A 79 -1.32 1.10 -17.93
C SER A 79 -2.50 1.83 -17.28
N GLY A 80 -2.32 2.33 -16.05
CA GLY A 80 -3.37 3.00 -15.28
C GLY A 80 -2.94 3.52 -13.91
N SER A 81 -1.96 4.44 -13.85
CA SER A 81 -1.52 5.06 -12.59
C SER A 81 -2.12 6.46 -12.39
N GLU A 82 -3.31 6.54 -11.79
CA GLU A 82 -3.92 7.83 -11.47
C GLU A 82 -3.18 8.57 -10.35
N ASN A 83 -2.75 9.80 -10.64
CA ASN A 83 -2.15 10.70 -9.66
C ASN A 83 -3.25 11.47 -8.91
N GLN A 84 -3.56 11.07 -7.67
CA GLN A 84 -4.49 11.82 -6.82
C GLN A 84 -3.89 13.17 -6.37
N MET A 85 -4.11 14.21 -7.18
CA MET A 85 -3.87 15.60 -6.77
C MET A 85 -4.95 16.06 -5.79
N LYS A 86 -4.54 16.57 -4.62
CA LYS A 86 -5.45 17.26 -3.70
C LYS A 86 -5.72 18.69 -4.21
N PRO A 87 -6.98 19.11 -4.42
CA PRO A 87 -7.29 20.52 -4.66
C PRO A 87 -7.04 21.36 -3.39
N LYS A 88 -6.71 22.64 -3.59
CA LYS A 88 -6.68 23.64 -2.52
C LYS A 88 -8.08 24.21 -2.30
N ALA A 89 -8.34 24.73 -1.10
CA ALA A 89 -9.52 25.52 -0.83
C ALA A 89 -9.37 26.96 -1.38
N GLY A 90 -10.50 27.54 -1.81
CA GLY A 90 -10.62 28.97 -2.11
C GLY A 90 -10.83 29.31 -3.58
N GLU A 91 -12.07 29.18 -4.07
CA GLU A 91 -12.85 30.31 -4.63
C GLU A 91 -14.30 29.86 -4.85
N LYS A 92 -15.24 30.81 -4.90
CA LYS A 92 -16.67 30.54 -5.15
C LYS A 92 -16.97 30.85 -6.62
N MET A 93 -17.52 29.88 -7.34
CA MET A 93 -18.24 30.12 -8.60
C MET A 93 -19.60 29.46 -8.51
N ASP A 94 -20.64 30.20 -8.88
CA ASP A 94 -22.03 29.72 -8.88
C ASP A 94 -22.30 28.79 -10.07
N THR A 95 -21.84 27.54 -9.95
CA THR A 95 -22.19 26.48 -10.90
C THR A 95 -23.65 26.09 -10.72
N LYS A 96 -24.50 26.69 -11.57
CA LYS A 96 -25.89 26.36 -11.87
C LYS A 96 -26.19 24.88 -11.56
N LYS A 97 -27.10 24.64 -10.62
CA LYS A 97 -27.41 23.30 -10.07
C LYS A 97 -28.15 22.44 -11.10
N GLU A 98 -27.41 21.92 -12.07
CA GLU A 98 -27.92 21.05 -13.11
C GLU A 98 -28.52 19.79 -12.47
N LYS A 99 -29.83 19.64 -12.64
CA LYS A 99 -30.63 18.60 -12.01
C LYS A 99 -30.13 17.26 -12.55
N GLN A 100 -29.50 16.46 -11.68
CA GLN A 100 -29.04 15.12 -12.04
C GLN A 100 -30.17 14.37 -12.73
N GLN A 101 -30.04 14.20 -14.05
CA GLN A 101 -31.01 13.49 -14.84
C GLN A 101 -30.85 12.02 -14.45
N SER A 102 -31.84 11.51 -13.70
CA SER A 102 -31.90 10.10 -13.36
C SER A 102 -31.82 9.32 -14.66
N PHE A 103 -30.77 8.52 -14.83
CA PHE A 103 -30.69 7.52 -15.87
C PHE A 103 -31.70 6.41 -15.54
N GLU A 104 -32.97 6.76 -15.76
CA GLU A 104 -34.11 5.87 -15.82
C GLU A 104 -33.88 4.96 -17.03
N THR A 105 -33.04 3.96 -16.79
CA THR A 105 -32.59 3.01 -17.79
C THR A 105 -33.80 2.15 -18.12
N ASP A 106 -34.48 2.57 -19.20
CA ASP A 106 -35.67 1.92 -19.73
C ASP A 106 -35.53 0.39 -19.63
N THR A 107 -36.55 -0.27 -19.08
CA THR A 107 -36.46 -1.70 -18.77
C THR A 107 -36.16 -2.53 -20.03
N ALA A 108 -36.52 -2.02 -21.21
CA ALA A 108 -36.12 -2.59 -22.49
C ALA A 108 -34.60 -2.51 -22.75
N VAL A 109 -33.94 -1.41 -22.38
CA VAL A 109 -32.47 -1.23 -22.49
C VAL A 109 -31.73 -2.09 -21.46
N ILE A 110 -32.26 -2.22 -20.22
CA ILE A 110 -31.70 -3.16 -19.24
C ILE A 110 -31.81 -4.60 -19.76
N LYS A 111 -32.98 -4.99 -20.29
CA LYS A 111 -33.20 -6.32 -20.90
C LYS A 111 -32.24 -6.56 -22.08
N ARG A 112 -32.06 -5.59 -22.99
CA ARG A 112 -31.07 -5.67 -24.08
C ARG A 112 -29.65 -5.91 -23.55
N LYS A 113 -29.18 -5.12 -22.58
CA LYS A 113 -27.85 -5.29 -21.96
C LYS A 113 -27.69 -6.60 -21.18
N LEU A 114 -28.78 -7.22 -20.74
CA LEU A 114 -28.78 -8.57 -20.15
C LEU A 114 -28.69 -9.67 -21.22
N THR A 115 -29.40 -9.54 -22.34
CA THR A 115 -29.26 -10.47 -23.49
C THR A 115 -27.93 -10.31 -24.23
N GLU A 116 -27.34 -9.12 -24.21
CA GLU A 116 -26.04 -8.77 -24.81
C GLU A 116 -24.84 -9.21 -23.94
N ARG A 117 -25.09 -9.76 -22.74
CA ARG A 117 -24.10 -10.61 -22.07
C ARG A 117 -23.95 -11.92 -22.83
N VAL A 118 -23.15 -11.85 -23.89
CA VAL A 118 -22.70 -13.00 -24.68
C VAL A 118 -22.30 -14.13 -23.73
N ASN A 119 -22.92 -15.31 -23.89
CA ASN A 119 -22.45 -16.50 -23.22
C ASN A 119 -21.07 -16.85 -23.79
N ILE A 120 -20.01 -16.44 -23.08
CA ILE A 120 -18.60 -16.71 -23.42
C ILE A 120 -18.33 -18.23 -23.42
N LEU A 121 -19.17 -19.00 -22.70
CA LEU A 121 -19.21 -20.45 -22.77
C LEU A 121 -19.81 -20.89 -24.13
N PRO A 122 -19.08 -21.64 -24.97
CA PRO A 122 -19.60 -22.09 -26.25
C PRO A 122 -20.80 -23.02 -26.04
N GLN A 123 -21.90 -22.74 -26.74
CA GLN A 123 -23.19 -23.43 -26.59
C GLN A 123 -23.10 -24.95 -26.83
N ASN A 124 -22.11 -25.40 -27.60
CA ASN A 124 -21.88 -26.80 -27.95
C ASN A 124 -20.82 -27.47 -27.04
N ARG A 125 -20.85 -27.20 -25.74
CA ARG A 125 -20.11 -27.96 -24.72
C ARG A 125 -21.02 -28.29 -23.54
N GLU A 126 -21.06 -29.57 -23.18
CA GLU A 126 -21.81 -30.06 -22.03
C GLU A 126 -21.38 -29.33 -20.74
N ARG A 127 -22.36 -28.96 -19.92
CA ARG A 127 -22.11 -28.26 -18.64
C ARG A 127 -21.53 -29.24 -17.62
N LYS A 128 -20.20 -29.36 -17.60
CA LYS A 128 -19.47 -30.09 -16.55
C LYS A 128 -19.76 -29.45 -15.19
N SER A 129 -20.61 -30.11 -14.40
CA SER A 129 -20.80 -29.82 -12.99
C SER A 129 -19.61 -30.37 -12.20
N PHE A 130 -19.03 -29.52 -11.34
CA PHE A 130 -18.03 -29.93 -10.37
C PHE A 130 -18.63 -29.76 -8.98
N GLN A 131 -18.81 -30.87 -8.27
CA GLN A 131 -19.18 -30.84 -6.86
C GLN A 131 -17.90 -30.88 -6.02
N PHE A 132 -17.74 -29.91 -5.13
CA PHE A 132 -16.63 -29.85 -4.19
C PHE A 132 -17.16 -29.96 -2.77
N GLN A 133 -16.58 -30.85 -1.97
CA GLN A 133 -16.94 -31.03 -0.57
C GLN A 133 -15.85 -30.37 0.27
N TRP A 134 -16.16 -29.21 0.88
CA TRP A 134 -15.17 -28.44 1.62
C TRP A 134 -15.08 -28.93 3.07
N GLU A 135 -14.08 -29.75 3.36
CA GLU A 135 -13.75 -30.13 4.74
C GLU A 135 -13.36 -28.89 5.55
N SER A 136 -14.10 -28.61 6.62
CA SER A 136 -13.76 -27.53 7.55
C SER A 136 -13.44 -28.12 8.93
N SER A 137 -12.25 -27.79 9.43
CA SER A 137 -11.82 -28.07 10.80
C SER A 137 -11.92 -26.75 11.60
N PRO A 138 -13.03 -26.51 12.31
CA PRO A 138 -13.17 -25.32 13.15
C PRO A 138 -12.24 -25.43 14.37
N VAL A 139 -11.48 -24.37 14.62
CA VAL A 139 -10.65 -24.27 15.83
C VAL A 139 -11.58 -24.12 17.05
N SER A 140 -11.27 -24.80 18.16
CA SER A 140 -12.12 -24.69 19.36
C SER A 140 -12.01 -23.29 19.97
N GLN A 141 -13.12 -22.75 20.47
CA GLN A 141 -13.15 -21.43 21.12
C GLN A 141 -12.19 -21.35 22.32
N LYS A 142 -11.90 -22.48 22.97
CA LYS A 142 -10.91 -22.59 24.05
C LYS A 142 -9.49 -22.34 23.51
N ASP A 143 -9.15 -22.93 22.38
CA ASP A 143 -7.84 -22.80 21.75
C ASP A 143 -7.64 -21.42 21.12
N GLU A 144 -8.69 -20.85 20.51
CA GLU A 144 -8.70 -19.46 20.04
C GLU A 144 -8.40 -18.49 21.19
N ASN A 145 -9.10 -18.62 22.33
CA ASN A 145 -8.88 -17.77 23.52
C ASN A 145 -7.47 -17.93 24.10
N ASN A 146 -6.98 -19.16 24.22
CA ASN A 146 -5.61 -19.45 24.67
C ASN A 146 -4.56 -18.80 23.75
N MET A 147 -4.75 -18.92 22.44
CA MET A 147 -3.83 -18.36 21.45
C MET A 147 -3.92 -16.84 21.36
N ALA A 148 -5.12 -16.26 21.46
CA ALA A 148 -5.36 -14.82 21.48
C ALA A 148 -4.54 -14.10 22.56
N ALA A 149 -4.42 -14.71 23.76
CA ALA A 149 -3.61 -14.21 24.86
C ALA A 149 -2.09 -14.24 24.55
N ARG A 150 -1.64 -15.19 23.73
CA ARG A 150 -0.22 -15.32 23.32
C ARG A 150 0.15 -14.40 22.17
N VAL A 151 -0.68 -14.31 21.13
CA VAL A 151 -0.36 -13.56 19.91
C VAL A 151 -0.63 -12.05 20.03
N VAL A 152 -1.53 -11.61 20.92
CA VAL A 152 -1.89 -10.19 21.11
C VAL A 152 -1.25 -9.60 22.36
N VAL A 153 0.08 -9.52 22.37
CA VAL A 153 0.86 -8.88 23.44
C VAL A 153 0.67 -7.35 23.44
N LYS A 154 0.33 -6.77 24.61
CA LYS A 154 0.21 -5.31 24.79
C LYS A 154 1.51 -4.61 24.36
N GLY A 155 1.40 -3.61 23.50
CA GLY A 155 2.55 -2.83 23.00
C GLY A 155 3.27 -3.41 21.78
N ARG A 156 3.16 -4.72 21.49
CA ARG A 156 3.78 -5.34 20.30
C ARG A 156 2.83 -5.28 19.09
N TYR A 157 2.66 -4.07 18.55
CA TYR A 157 1.87 -3.81 17.34
C TYR A 157 2.77 -3.75 16.09
N GLY A 158 2.30 -4.27 14.95
CA GLY A 158 3.06 -4.32 13.70
C GLY A 158 3.26 -5.74 13.18
N LEU A 159 4.17 -5.90 12.21
CA LEU A 159 4.55 -7.20 11.63
C LEU A 159 5.12 -8.15 12.69
N ILE A 160 4.98 -9.45 12.47
CA ILE A 160 5.65 -10.49 13.26
C ILE A 160 7.06 -10.69 12.68
N THR A 161 8.05 -10.75 13.56
CA THR A 161 9.43 -11.13 13.23
C THR A 161 9.51 -12.64 13.03
N ASP A 162 10.38 -13.15 12.16
CA ASP A 162 10.52 -14.60 11.96
C ASP A 162 10.80 -15.35 13.28
N LYS A 163 11.69 -14.81 14.14
CA LYS A 163 11.93 -15.34 15.50
C LYS A 163 10.68 -15.42 16.39
N GLU A 164 9.70 -14.54 16.20
CA GLU A 164 8.41 -14.60 16.92
C GLU A 164 7.48 -15.65 16.33
N LYS A 165 7.53 -15.87 15.01
CA LYS A 165 6.83 -16.96 14.29
C LYS A 165 7.41 -18.34 14.64
N ASP A 166 8.72 -18.45 14.78
CA ASP A 166 9.41 -19.69 15.19
C ASP A 166 9.01 -20.06 16.62
N ASN A 167 9.06 -19.10 17.56
CA ASN A 167 8.58 -19.28 18.93
C ASN A 167 7.09 -19.66 18.98
N LEU A 168 6.26 -19.09 18.09
CA LEU A 168 4.84 -19.45 17.97
C LEU A 168 4.64 -20.87 17.42
N SER A 169 5.47 -21.30 16.46
CA SER A 169 5.48 -22.68 15.94
C SER A 169 5.86 -23.67 17.03
N ASN A 170 6.92 -23.40 17.78
CA ASN A 170 7.36 -24.24 18.91
C ASN A 170 6.28 -24.32 19.99
N TYR A 171 5.58 -23.20 20.28
CA TYR A 171 4.46 -23.20 21.22
C TYR A 171 3.26 -24.03 20.73
N ILE A 172 2.93 -23.97 19.43
CA ILE A 172 1.87 -24.76 18.80
C ILE A 172 2.23 -26.25 18.71
N GLN A 173 3.51 -26.61 18.59
CA GLN A 173 3.96 -28.01 18.64
C GLN A 173 3.94 -28.58 20.07
N ASN A 174 4.30 -27.77 21.07
CA ASN A 174 4.33 -28.15 22.49
C ASN A 174 2.94 -28.13 23.16
N THR A 175 1.92 -27.52 22.52
CA THR A 175 0.55 -27.43 23.04
C THR A 175 -0.37 -28.22 22.12
N SER A 176 -1.24 -29.07 22.67
CA SER A 176 -2.19 -29.88 21.87
C SER A 176 -3.35 -29.08 21.23
N THR A 177 -3.09 -27.87 20.74
CA THR A 177 -4.03 -26.98 20.05
C THR A 177 -4.10 -27.33 18.56
N ALA A 178 -5.30 -27.56 18.02
CA ALA A 178 -5.52 -27.92 16.61
C ALA A 178 -5.35 -26.76 15.60
N MET A 179 -4.54 -25.74 15.90
CA MET A 179 -4.45 -24.49 15.15
C MET A 179 -3.08 -24.29 14.49
N SER A 180 -3.08 -24.03 13.18
CA SER A 180 -1.89 -23.72 12.40
C SER A 180 -1.28 -22.36 12.75
N VAL A 181 0.05 -22.23 12.62
CA VAL A 181 0.79 -20.97 12.77
C VAL A 181 0.21 -19.86 11.89
N ALA A 182 -0.24 -20.18 10.67
CA ALA A 182 -0.87 -19.22 9.77
C ALA A 182 -2.24 -18.73 10.28
N GLN A 183 -3.04 -19.62 10.87
CA GLN A 183 -4.32 -19.27 11.51
C GLN A 183 -4.09 -18.40 12.75
N ALA A 184 -3.09 -18.72 13.59
CA ALA A 184 -2.73 -17.91 14.76
C ALA A 184 -2.25 -16.49 14.39
N ILE A 185 -1.51 -16.34 13.29
CA ILE A 185 -1.12 -15.03 12.73
C ILE A 185 -2.35 -14.28 12.18
N SER A 186 -3.27 -14.97 11.50
CA SER A 186 -4.54 -14.39 11.03
C SER A 186 -5.39 -13.88 12.19
N LEU A 187 -5.60 -14.71 13.22
CA LEU A 187 -6.29 -14.40 14.48
C LEU A 187 -5.71 -13.14 15.15
N ARG A 188 -4.38 -13.03 15.22
CA ARG A 188 -3.70 -11.80 15.71
C ARG A 188 -4.12 -10.56 14.91
N SER A 189 -4.15 -10.64 13.58
CA SER A 189 -4.50 -9.51 12.73
C SER A 189 -5.97 -9.07 12.92
N VAL A 190 -6.91 -10.03 12.99
CA VAL A 190 -8.33 -9.80 13.23
C VAL A 190 -8.57 -9.18 14.61
N LEU A 191 -7.98 -9.74 15.67
CA LEU A 191 -8.12 -9.22 17.03
C LEU A 191 -7.54 -7.81 17.20
N LEU A 192 -6.46 -7.47 16.48
CA LEU A 192 -5.91 -6.12 16.46
C LEU A 192 -6.80 -5.14 15.70
N GLN A 193 -7.39 -5.54 14.57
CA GLN A 193 -8.36 -4.74 13.83
C GLN A 193 -9.63 -4.47 14.66
N GLN A 194 -10.20 -5.51 15.29
CA GLN A 194 -11.35 -5.39 16.19
C GLN A 194 -11.06 -4.40 17.34
N LYS A 195 -9.92 -4.56 18.03
CA LYS A 195 -9.50 -3.65 19.11
C LYS A 195 -9.33 -2.20 18.63
N ALA A 196 -8.82 -1.99 17.41
CA ALA A 196 -8.73 -0.66 16.81
C ALA A 196 -10.12 -0.06 16.51
N MET A 197 -11.05 -0.84 15.94
CA MET A 197 -12.42 -0.40 15.66
C MET A 197 -13.17 -0.05 16.96
N PHE A 198 -13.15 -0.92 17.98
CA PHE A 198 -13.79 -0.64 19.27
C PHE A 198 -13.20 0.61 19.94
N ARG A 199 -11.87 0.78 19.93
CA ARG A 199 -11.23 2.00 20.47
C ARG A 199 -11.64 3.26 19.72
N HIS A 200 -11.73 3.20 18.39
CA HIS A 200 -12.19 4.32 17.56
C HIS A 200 -13.65 4.71 17.87
N VAL A 201 -14.55 3.73 17.94
CA VAL A 201 -15.97 3.97 18.29
C VAL A 201 -16.12 4.51 19.72
N HIS A 202 -15.32 4.03 20.68
CA HIS A 202 -15.31 4.57 22.04
C HIS A 202 -14.84 6.03 22.08
N ILE A 203 -13.74 6.37 21.38
CA ILE A 203 -13.26 7.76 21.25
C ILE A 203 -14.34 8.66 20.63
N GLN A 204 -15.01 8.21 19.54
CA GLN A 204 -16.08 8.98 18.90
C GLN A 204 -17.33 9.21 19.76
N ARG A 205 -17.58 8.36 20.77
CA ARG A 205 -18.67 8.56 21.73
C ARG A 205 -18.27 9.59 22.79
N ASN A 206 -17.11 9.39 23.40
CA ASN A 206 -16.59 10.29 24.44
C ASN A 206 -16.25 11.69 23.92
N SER A 207 -16.02 11.86 22.61
CA SER A 207 -15.79 13.17 21.97
C SER A 207 -17.07 13.88 21.50
N LYS A 208 -18.26 13.34 21.81
CA LYS A 208 -19.57 13.91 21.43
C LYS A 208 -20.47 14.23 22.63
N THR A 209 -20.11 13.75 23.81
CA THR A 209 -20.62 14.28 25.08
C THR A 209 -19.95 15.63 25.35
N PRO A 210 -20.73 16.74 25.47
CA PRO A 210 -20.20 18.04 25.89
C PRO A 210 -19.83 18.05 27.39
#